data_AF-A0A3D0N1A1-F1
#
_entry.id   AF-A0A3D0N1A1-F1
#
_cell.length_a   1.000
_cell.length_b   1.000
_cell.length_c   1.000
_cell.angle_alpha   90.00
_cell.angle_beta   90.00
_cell.angle_gamma   90.00
#
_symmetry.space_group_name_H-M   'P 1'
#
loop_
_entity.id
_entity.type
_entity.pdbx_description
1 polymer ?
#
loop_
_entity_poly.entity_id
_entity_poly.type
_entity_poly.pdbx_seq_one_letter_code
_entity_poly.pdbx_strand_id
1 'polypeptide(L)'
;MRVAVADVAFPNGADEALMRELRHSNLQLHRLLSFGGWNTAGNTLGSTIAHATLRLTALQDKGAFDLAQLLADISPMRYLELLNSLIDSERAHVEFLFGRFVDDWLYQSRIRTEITERVVQLLEASIFDLSGSYRQTERMVARELAAAASDLWTDHFLAQEMVQIGHEASRSSLVLDALEETRVRLPWRRMFEVDLDFKFGMELVPAGQ
;
A
#
# COMPACT_ATOMS: atom_id res chain seq x y z
N MET A 1 13.46 10.58 1.56
CA MET A 1 12.60 11.27 2.56
C MET A 1 12.14 10.23 3.57
N ARG A 2 12.02 10.57 4.85
CA ARG A 2 11.58 9.66 5.92
C ARG A 2 10.36 10.25 6.61
N VAL A 3 9.19 10.03 6.03
CA VAL A 3 7.93 10.60 6.52
C VAL A 3 6.87 9.51 6.59
N ALA A 4 6.14 9.50 7.70
CA ALA A 4 4.95 8.71 7.91
C ALA A 4 3.76 9.66 8.09
N VAL A 5 2.60 9.29 7.57
CA VAL A 5 1.38 10.11 7.66
C VAL A 5 0.32 9.33 8.43
N ALA A 6 -0.17 9.93 9.52
CA ALA A 6 -1.33 9.46 10.26
C ALA A 6 -2.41 10.54 10.18
N ASP A 7 -3.50 10.24 9.49
CA ASP A 7 -4.68 11.08 9.49
C ASP A 7 -5.58 10.72 10.66
N VAL A 8 -5.71 11.66 11.59
CA VAL A 8 -6.53 11.50 12.80
C VAL A 8 -7.62 12.57 12.89
N ALA A 9 -7.91 13.25 11.78
CA ALA A 9 -8.95 14.29 11.74
C ALA A 9 -10.33 13.68 12.01
N PHE A 10 -10.62 12.53 11.41
CA PHE A 10 -11.87 11.81 11.55
C PHE A 10 -11.64 10.31 11.79
N PRO A 11 -12.55 9.63 12.51
CA PRO A 11 -12.49 8.19 12.65
C PRO A 11 -13.01 7.50 11.37
N ASN A 12 -12.56 6.27 11.16
CA ASN A 12 -13.05 5.36 10.12
C ASN A 12 -12.88 5.84 8.67
N GLY A 13 -11.81 6.57 8.36
CA GLY A 13 -11.45 6.90 6.98
C GLY A 13 -10.54 8.11 6.92
N ALA A 14 -9.69 8.16 5.90
CA ALA A 14 -8.84 9.31 5.61
C ALA A 14 -9.67 10.50 5.10
N ASP A 15 -9.28 11.72 5.46
CA ASP A 15 -9.85 12.95 4.96
C ASP A 15 -9.54 13.14 3.47
N GLU A 16 -10.59 13.25 2.66
CA GLU A 16 -10.50 13.53 1.23
C GLU A 16 -9.74 14.82 0.92
N ALA A 17 -9.87 15.85 1.77
CA ALA A 17 -9.16 17.10 1.56
C ALA A 17 -7.65 16.89 1.72
N LEU A 18 -7.22 16.19 2.77
CA LEU A 18 -5.82 15.83 2.97
C LEU A 18 -5.30 15.00 1.79
N MET A 19 -6.02 13.96 1.39
CA MET A 19 -5.59 13.05 0.32
C MET A 19 -5.48 13.75 -1.03
N ARG A 20 -6.39 14.70 -1.33
CA ARG A 20 -6.29 15.54 -2.52
C ARG A 20 -5.03 16.40 -2.51
N GLU A 21 -4.70 17.03 -1.38
CA GLU A 21 -3.49 17.85 -1.29
C GLU A 21 -2.21 16.99 -1.35
N LEU A 22 -2.19 15.82 -0.72
CA LEU A 22 -1.05 14.90 -0.78
C LEU A 22 -0.77 14.47 -2.23
N ARG A 23 -1.80 14.15 -3.01
CA ARG A 23 -1.66 13.75 -4.43
C ARG A 23 -1.15 14.86 -5.35
N HIS A 24 -1.50 16.12 -5.07
CA HIS A 24 -1.04 17.27 -5.86
C HIS A 24 0.27 17.87 -5.35
N SER A 25 0.73 17.45 -4.18
CA SER A 25 2.02 17.86 -3.65
C SER A 25 3.18 17.14 -4.37
N ASN A 26 4.41 17.65 -4.18
CA ASN A 26 5.61 16.95 -4.65
C ASN A 26 5.99 15.73 -3.78
N LEU A 27 5.10 15.31 -2.87
CA LEU A 27 5.31 14.15 -2.03
C LEU A 27 5.08 12.86 -2.82
N GLN A 28 6.12 12.04 -2.92
CA GLN A 28 6.05 10.74 -3.55
C GLN A 28 5.38 9.73 -2.61
N LEU A 29 4.12 9.36 -2.87
CA LEU A 29 3.35 8.48 -2.00
C LEU A 29 4.03 7.12 -1.77
N HIS A 30 4.63 6.54 -2.82
CA HIS A 30 5.38 5.28 -2.75
C HIS A 30 6.64 5.36 -1.86
N ARG A 31 7.11 6.55 -1.46
CA ARG A 31 8.28 6.74 -0.56
C ARG A 31 7.90 6.99 0.90
N LEU A 32 6.62 7.01 1.24
CA LEU A 32 6.20 7.15 2.62
C LEU A 32 6.60 5.91 3.43
N LEU A 33 7.03 6.14 4.67
CA LEU A 33 7.33 5.06 5.61
C LEU A 33 6.06 4.30 6.00
N SER A 34 4.93 5.02 6.07
CA SER A 34 3.61 4.44 6.30
C SER A 34 2.51 5.46 6.04
N PHE A 35 1.29 4.97 5.87
CA PHE A 35 0.05 5.74 5.87
C PHE A 35 -1.01 5.06 6.76
N GLY A 36 -1.85 5.86 7.40
CA GLY A 36 -3.05 5.38 8.08
C GLY A 36 -4.07 6.48 8.32
N GLY A 37 -5.35 6.14 8.22
CA GLY A 37 -6.48 7.04 8.48
C GLY A 37 -7.74 6.33 8.99
N TRP A 38 -7.70 5.01 9.20
CA TRP A 38 -8.89 4.24 9.54
C TRP A 38 -9.03 3.88 11.03
N ASN A 39 -10.28 3.63 11.43
CA ASN A 39 -10.77 3.23 12.74
C ASN A 39 -10.81 4.37 13.78
N THR A 40 -9.93 4.38 14.78
CA THR A 40 -9.82 5.45 15.78
C THR A 40 -8.45 6.11 15.70
N ALA A 41 -8.30 7.32 16.26
CA ALA A 41 -7.01 8.00 16.31
C ALA A 41 -5.91 7.14 16.94
N GLY A 42 -6.23 6.38 18.00
CA GLY A 42 -5.29 5.45 18.65
C GLY A 42 -4.85 4.32 17.73
N ASN A 43 -5.80 3.67 17.04
CA ASN A 43 -5.49 2.60 16.08
C ASN A 43 -4.69 3.11 14.89
N THR A 44 -5.06 4.28 14.35
CA THR A 44 -4.33 4.92 13.26
C THR A 44 -2.89 5.23 13.64
N LEU A 45 -2.67 5.89 14.79
CA LEU A 45 -1.31 6.19 15.27
C LEU A 45 -0.52 4.90 15.52
N GLY A 46 -1.12 3.90 16.16
CA GLY A 46 -0.48 2.63 16.47
C GLY A 46 0.05 1.92 15.21
N SER A 47 -0.83 1.68 14.23
CA SER A 47 -0.44 1.01 12.98
C SER A 47 0.55 1.83 12.15
N THR A 48 0.38 3.15 12.11
CA THR A 48 1.29 4.06 11.38
C THR A 48 2.70 4.01 11.99
N ILE A 49 2.82 4.16 13.31
CA ILE A 49 4.13 4.13 14.00
C ILE A 49 4.77 2.75 13.86
N ALA A 50 4.01 1.67 14.01
CA ALA A 50 4.51 0.31 13.89
C ALA A 50 5.08 0.04 12.49
N HIS A 51 4.31 0.33 11.44
CA HIS A 51 4.78 0.15 10.07
C HIS A 51 5.98 1.06 9.73
N ALA A 52 5.93 2.34 10.13
CA ALA A 52 7.04 3.26 9.90
C ALA A 52 8.33 2.81 10.59
N THR A 53 8.23 2.25 11.81
CA THR A 53 9.37 1.72 12.56
C THR A 53 9.97 0.51 11.85
N LEU A 54 9.13 -0.46 11.44
CA LEU A 54 9.58 -1.63 10.68
C LEU A 54 10.28 -1.21 9.38
N ARG A 55 9.71 -0.24 8.66
CA ARG A 55 10.30 0.29 7.43
C ARG A 55 11.64 0.96 7.67
N LEU A 56 11.79 1.73 8.75
CA LEU A 56 13.05 2.36 9.11
C LEU A 56 14.13 1.31 9.42
N THR A 57 13.80 0.26 10.18
CA THR A 57 14.71 -0.85 10.46
C THR A 57 15.15 -1.55 9.18
N ALA A 58 14.20 -1.90 8.29
CA ALA A 58 14.53 -2.53 7.01
C ALA A 58 15.48 -1.68 6.16
N LEU A 59 15.27 -0.36 6.11
CA LEU A 59 16.17 0.56 5.40
C LEU A 59 17.56 0.66 6.04
N GLN A 60 17.69 0.45 7.36
CA GLN A 60 18.98 0.37 8.04
C GLN A 60 19.71 -0.94 7.72
N ASP A 61 18.99 -2.07 7.75
CA ASP A 61 19.54 -3.39 7.39
C ASP A 61 20.06 -3.40 5.95
N LYS A 62 19.33 -2.73 5.04
CA LYS A 62 19.77 -2.50 3.67
C LYS A 62 21.05 -1.65 3.58
N GLY A 63 21.20 -0.63 4.41
CA GLY A 63 22.46 0.13 4.50
C GLY A 63 23.63 -0.72 5.00
N ALA A 64 23.38 -1.65 5.92
CA ALA A 64 24.39 -2.62 6.37
C ALA A 64 24.75 -3.62 5.27
N PHE A 65 23.77 -4.03 4.45
CA PHE A 65 24.00 -4.86 3.25
C PHE A 65 24.92 -4.16 2.24
N ASP A 66 24.62 -2.91 1.88
CA ASP A 66 25.44 -2.12 0.95
C ASP A 66 26.89 -1.97 1.47
N LEU A 67 27.06 -1.76 2.78
CA LEU A 67 28.38 -1.66 3.41
C LEU A 67 29.13 -3.00 3.41
N ALA A 68 28.43 -4.11 3.68
CA ALA A 68 29.02 -5.44 3.69
C ALA A 68 29.58 -5.82 2.30
N GLN A 69 28.88 -5.45 1.22
CA GLN A 69 29.40 -5.65 -0.15
C GLN A 69 30.69 -4.86 -0.44
N LEU A 70 30.87 -3.70 0.21
CA LEU A 70 32.04 -2.86 0.01
C LEU A 70 33.25 -3.33 0.83
N LEU A 71 33.01 -3.89 2.02
CA LEU A 71 34.06 -4.23 2.98
C LEU A 71 34.43 -5.72 3.01
N ALA A 72 33.58 -6.61 2.50
CA ALA A 72 33.75 -8.06 2.64
C ALA A 72 33.56 -8.82 1.32
N ASP A 73 34.31 -9.93 1.21
CA ASP A 73 34.14 -10.91 0.14
C ASP A 73 32.96 -11.83 0.49
N ILE A 74 31.74 -11.38 0.18
CA ILE A 74 30.51 -12.13 0.45
C ILE A 74 30.38 -13.25 -0.59
N SER A 75 30.11 -14.49 -0.14
CA SER A 75 29.88 -15.59 -1.06
C SER A 75 28.62 -15.34 -1.94
N PRO A 76 28.59 -15.83 -3.20
CA PRO A 76 27.43 -15.64 -4.08
C PRO A 76 26.10 -16.11 -3.47
N MET A 77 26.12 -17.20 -2.70
CA MET A 77 24.91 -17.72 -2.03
C MET A 77 24.42 -16.75 -0.95
N ARG A 78 25.33 -16.21 -0.14
CA ARG A 78 24.96 -15.25 0.91
C ARG A 78 24.45 -13.94 0.34
N TYR A 79 25.00 -13.50 -0.79
CA TYR A 79 24.48 -12.36 -1.53
C TYR A 79 23.03 -12.59 -1.98
N LEU A 80 22.73 -13.74 -2.59
CA LEU A 80 21.38 -14.07 -3.06
C LEU A 80 20.36 -14.15 -1.92
N GLU A 81 20.74 -14.74 -0.78
CA GLU A 81 19.89 -14.77 0.43
C GLU A 81 19.51 -13.37 0.90
N LEU A 82 20.50 -12.47 0.99
CA LEU A 82 20.30 -11.10 1.44
C LEU A 82 19.48 -10.28 0.42
N LEU A 83 19.72 -10.47 -0.88
CA LEU A 83 18.94 -9.84 -1.94
C LEU A 83 17.47 -10.28 -1.91
N ASN A 84 17.20 -11.58 -1.73
CA ASN A 84 15.84 -12.09 -1.60
C ASN A 84 15.14 -11.48 -0.36
N SER A 85 15.82 -11.45 0.79
CA SER A 85 15.28 -10.84 2.01
C SER A 85 14.97 -9.36 1.83
N LEU A 86 15.78 -8.62 1.06
CA LEU A 86 15.52 -7.22 0.74
C LEU A 86 14.29 -7.09 -0.17
N ILE A 87 14.22 -7.88 -1.25
CA ILE A 87 13.07 -7.87 -2.17
C ILE A 87 11.77 -8.20 -1.42
N ASP A 88 11.79 -9.20 -0.54
CA ASP A 88 10.64 -9.57 0.29
C ASP A 88 10.23 -8.44 1.25
N SER A 89 11.21 -7.74 1.84
CA SER A 89 10.94 -6.60 2.71
C SER A 89 10.33 -5.42 1.95
N GLU A 90 10.85 -5.11 0.76
CA GLU A 90 10.31 -4.06 -0.11
C GLU A 90 8.89 -4.40 -0.57
N ARG A 91 8.65 -5.66 -0.94
CA ARG A 91 7.32 -6.17 -1.30
C ARG A 91 6.34 -6.01 -0.15
N ALA A 92 6.68 -6.49 1.05
CA ALA A 92 5.81 -6.38 2.22
C ALA A 92 5.49 -4.92 2.56
N HIS A 93 6.46 -4.01 2.42
CA HIS A 93 6.24 -2.59 2.62
C HIS A 93 5.25 -1.99 1.61
N VAL A 94 5.44 -2.29 0.32
CA VAL A 94 4.58 -1.77 -0.76
C VAL A 94 3.16 -2.30 -0.60
N GLU A 95 3.01 -3.60 -0.36
CA GLU A 95 1.72 -4.26 -0.16
C GLU A 95 0.95 -3.59 0.98
N PHE A 96 1.61 -3.39 2.12
CA PHE A 96 0.98 -2.76 3.27
C PHE A 96 0.69 -1.27 3.01
N LEU A 97 1.64 -0.51 2.46
CA LEU A 97 1.46 0.92 2.21
C LEU A 97 0.33 1.18 1.19
N PHE A 98 0.37 0.48 0.06
CA PHE A 98 -0.65 0.56 -0.97
C PHE A 98 -2.01 0.10 -0.44
N GLY A 99 -2.04 -1.02 0.30
CA GLY A 99 -3.26 -1.51 0.95
C GLY A 99 -3.89 -0.50 1.90
N ARG A 100 -3.09 0.29 2.64
CA ARG A 100 -3.61 1.36 3.50
C ARG A 100 -4.21 2.52 2.71
N PHE A 101 -3.67 2.87 1.55
CA PHE A 101 -4.33 3.86 0.69
C PHE A 101 -5.63 3.31 0.09
N VAL A 102 -5.66 2.05 -0.30
CA VAL A 102 -6.86 1.44 -0.89
C VAL A 102 -7.96 1.22 0.16
N ASP A 103 -7.64 0.74 1.36
CA ASP A 103 -8.63 0.56 2.43
C ASP A 103 -8.99 1.89 3.09
N ASP A 104 -8.06 2.51 3.81
CA ASP A 104 -8.36 3.66 4.67
C ASP A 104 -8.86 4.88 3.92
N TRP A 105 -8.47 5.05 2.66
CA TRP A 105 -8.90 6.18 1.83
C TRP A 105 -9.91 5.75 0.76
N LEU A 106 -9.50 4.99 -0.25
CA LEU A 106 -10.39 4.72 -1.40
C LEU A 106 -11.66 3.98 -0.98
N TYR A 107 -11.55 2.96 -0.13
CA TYR A 107 -12.71 2.22 0.34
C TYR A 107 -13.48 3.00 1.40
N GLN A 108 -12.85 3.31 2.53
CA GLN A 108 -13.57 3.79 3.71
C GLN A 108 -14.16 5.19 3.52
N SER A 109 -13.46 6.07 2.80
CA SER A 109 -13.89 7.46 2.62
C SER A 109 -14.76 7.67 1.38
N ARG A 110 -14.51 6.91 0.31
CA ARG A 110 -15.19 7.11 -0.99
C ARG A 110 -16.15 5.99 -1.33
N ILE A 111 -15.62 4.82 -1.69
CA ILE A 111 -16.39 3.76 -2.35
C ILE A 111 -17.45 3.18 -1.42
N ARG A 112 -17.14 3.00 -0.14
CA ARG A 112 -18.10 2.55 0.86
C ARG A 112 -19.27 3.53 0.99
N THR A 113 -19.00 4.84 0.99
CA THR A 113 -20.03 5.89 1.03
C THR A 113 -20.91 5.84 -0.20
N GLU A 114 -20.31 5.84 -1.39
CA GLU A 114 -21.03 5.80 -2.69
C GLU A 114 -21.89 4.53 -2.83
N ILE A 115 -21.38 3.37 -2.44
CA ILE A 115 -22.12 2.12 -2.51
C ILE A 115 -23.18 2.02 -1.42
N THR A 116 -22.96 2.59 -0.23
CA THR A 116 -23.98 2.65 0.84
C THR A 116 -25.24 3.34 0.34
N GLU A 117 -25.10 4.49 -0.31
CA GLU A 117 -26.25 5.22 -0.86
C GLU A 117 -27.01 4.36 -1.87
N ARG A 118 -26.31 3.68 -2.79
CA ARG A 118 -26.93 2.79 -3.79
C ARG A 118 -27.61 1.58 -3.14
N VAL A 119 -26.98 0.94 -2.17
CA VAL A 119 -27.52 -0.27 -1.50
C VAL A 119 -28.74 0.07 -0.66
N VAL A 120 -28.69 1.16 0.12
CA VAL A 120 -29.82 1.58 0.96
C VAL A 120 -31.01 2.02 0.10
N GLN A 121 -30.77 2.78 -0.98
CA GLN A 121 -31.83 3.31 -1.83
C GLN A 121 -32.43 2.28 -2.78
N LEU A 122 -31.62 1.38 -3.36
CA LEU A 122 -32.06 0.48 -4.43
C LEU A 122 -32.36 -0.94 -3.94
N LEU A 123 -31.69 -1.38 -2.88
CA LEU A 123 -31.79 -2.77 -2.40
C LEU A 123 -32.51 -2.88 -1.06
N GLU A 124 -32.94 -1.75 -0.47
CA GLU A 124 -33.59 -1.66 0.84
C GLU A 124 -32.88 -2.46 1.94
N ALA A 125 -31.55 -2.60 1.82
CA ALA A 125 -30.73 -3.47 2.65
C ALA A 125 -29.98 -2.67 3.71
N SER A 126 -29.77 -3.30 4.88
CA SER A 126 -28.92 -2.75 5.92
C SER A 126 -27.44 -2.92 5.55
N ILE A 127 -26.63 -1.88 5.75
CA ILE A 127 -25.17 -1.98 5.57
C ILE A 127 -24.48 -2.87 6.62
N PHE A 128 -25.17 -3.14 7.73
CA PHE A 128 -24.71 -4.00 8.82
C PHE A 128 -25.09 -5.48 8.61
N ASP A 129 -26.10 -5.73 7.76
CA ASP A 129 -26.47 -7.07 7.28
C ASP A 129 -27.05 -6.97 5.87
N LEU A 130 -26.20 -7.25 4.88
CA LEU A 130 -26.53 -7.21 3.47
C LEU A 130 -27.48 -8.34 3.05
N SER A 131 -27.67 -9.38 3.87
CA SER A 131 -28.61 -10.47 3.63
C SER A 131 -28.56 -11.00 2.18
N GLY A 132 -29.67 -10.95 1.42
CA GLY A 132 -29.75 -11.42 0.04
C GLY A 132 -28.95 -10.59 -0.96
N SER A 133 -28.63 -9.34 -0.62
CA SER A 133 -27.92 -8.39 -1.47
C SER A 133 -26.39 -8.56 -1.41
N TYR A 134 -25.87 -9.36 -0.48
CA TYR A 134 -24.43 -9.52 -0.22
C TYR A 134 -23.59 -9.77 -1.48
N ARG A 135 -23.95 -10.76 -2.31
CA ARG A 135 -23.17 -11.08 -3.53
C ARG A 135 -23.19 -9.96 -4.56
N GLN A 136 -24.31 -9.23 -4.65
CA GLN A 136 -24.42 -8.11 -5.57
C GLN A 136 -23.58 -6.93 -5.08
N THR A 137 -23.67 -6.60 -3.80
CA THR A 137 -22.87 -5.55 -3.16
C THR A 137 -21.37 -5.84 -3.24
N GLU A 138 -20.94 -7.06 -2.93
CA GLU A 138 -19.53 -7.46 -3.03
C GLU A 138 -18.99 -7.26 -4.46
N ARG A 139 -19.77 -7.63 -5.49
CA ARG A 139 -19.36 -7.41 -6.89
C ARG A 139 -19.26 -5.94 -7.28
N MET A 140 -20.08 -5.08 -6.68
CA MET A 140 -20.01 -3.63 -6.89
C MET A 140 -18.74 -3.08 -6.24
N VAL A 141 -18.52 -3.40 -4.95
CA VAL A 141 -17.32 -3.00 -4.21
C VAL A 141 -16.06 -3.47 -4.93
N ALA A 142 -16.01 -4.76 -5.31
CA ALA A 142 -14.84 -5.32 -5.95
C ALA A 142 -14.50 -4.66 -7.28
N ARG A 143 -15.52 -4.31 -8.08
CA ARG A 143 -15.30 -3.63 -9.36
C ARG A 143 -14.83 -2.20 -9.19
N GLU A 144 -15.51 -1.44 -8.35
CA GLU A 144 -15.24 0.00 -8.17
C GLU A 144 -13.91 0.21 -7.44
N LEU A 145 -13.60 -0.61 -6.43
CA LEU A 145 -12.35 -0.53 -5.69
C LEU A 145 -11.15 -1.04 -6.49
N ALA A 146 -11.29 -2.12 -7.26
CA ALA A 146 -10.19 -2.57 -8.13
C ALA A 146 -9.86 -1.53 -9.22
N ALA A 147 -10.88 -0.87 -9.79
CA ALA A 147 -10.66 0.22 -10.74
C ALA A 147 -9.93 1.41 -10.10
N ALA A 148 -10.41 1.88 -8.94
CA ALA A 148 -9.78 2.99 -8.24
C ALA A 148 -8.35 2.66 -7.76
N ALA A 149 -8.10 1.42 -7.33
CA ALA A 149 -6.77 0.94 -6.98
C ALA A 149 -5.83 0.92 -8.19
N SER A 150 -6.32 0.49 -9.36
CA SER A 150 -5.54 0.52 -10.61
C SER A 150 -5.17 1.95 -11.01
N ASP A 151 -6.08 2.91 -10.86
CA ASP A 151 -5.80 4.32 -11.15
C ASP A 151 -4.74 4.87 -10.18
N LEU A 152 -4.90 4.62 -8.88
CA LEU A 152 -3.92 5.02 -7.86
C LEU A 152 -2.54 4.41 -8.12
N TRP A 153 -2.49 3.13 -8.51
CA TRP A 153 -1.24 2.46 -8.86
C TRP A 153 -0.55 3.13 -10.03
N THR A 154 -1.29 3.37 -11.11
CA THR A 154 -0.79 3.99 -12.34
C THR A 154 -0.25 5.40 -12.07
N ASP A 155 -0.97 6.18 -11.26
CA ASP A 155 -0.61 7.57 -10.97
C ASP A 155 0.62 7.71 -10.06
N HIS A 156 0.79 6.80 -9.08
CA HIS A 156 1.69 7.05 -7.95
C HIS A 156 2.70 5.93 -7.62
N PHE A 157 2.53 4.72 -8.16
CA PHE A 157 3.35 3.54 -7.85
C PHE A 157 4.01 2.92 -9.07
N LEU A 158 3.37 2.94 -10.24
CA LEU A 158 3.91 2.37 -11.46
C LEU A 158 5.25 3.02 -11.86
N ALA A 159 6.21 2.17 -12.23
CA ALA A 159 7.57 2.55 -12.64
C ALA A 159 8.35 3.37 -11.59
N GLN A 160 7.95 3.32 -10.31
CA GLN A 160 8.61 4.06 -9.26
C GLN A 160 9.76 3.26 -8.64
N GLU A 161 10.89 3.94 -8.40
CA GLU A 161 12.03 3.39 -7.68
C GLU A 161 11.74 3.35 -6.18
N MET A 162 11.73 2.12 -5.64
CA MET A 162 11.55 1.86 -4.21
C MET A 162 12.85 2.00 -3.43
N VAL A 163 13.89 1.29 -3.90
CA VAL A 163 15.18 1.25 -3.24
C VAL A 163 16.30 1.02 -4.25
N GLN A 164 17.44 1.70 -4.06
CA GLN A 164 18.67 1.46 -4.81
C GLN A 164 19.54 0.45 -4.08
N ILE A 165 20.22 -0.44 -4.77
CA ILE A 165 21.04 -1.52 -4.20
C ILE A 165 22.43 -1.42 -4.81
N GLY A 166 23.47 -1.62 -3.98
CA GLY A 166 24.85 -1.66 -4.44
C GLY A 166 25.55 -0.29 -4.46
N HIS A 167 26.81 -0.29 -4.88
CA HIS A 167 27.72 0.85 -4.77
C HIS A 167 28.12 1.40 -6.14
N GLU A 168 28.13 2.73 -6.29
CA GLU A 168 28.58 3.51 -7.46
C GLU A 168 28.36 2.85 -8.83
N ALA A 169 29.31 2.04 -9.30
CA ALA A 169 29.37 1.44 -10.63
C ALA A 169 28.48 0.20 -10.85
N SER A 170 27.96 -0.43 -9.78
CA SER A 170 27.07 -1.60 -9.85
C SER A 170 25.67 -1.33 -9.31
N ARG A 171 25.28 -0.05 -9.20
CA ARG A 171 23.97 0.34 -8.68
C ARG A 171 22.84 -0.29 -9.50
N SER A 172 21.88 -0.84 -8.81
CA SER A 172 20.63 -1.32 -9.40
C SER A 172 19.46 -0.74 -8.60
N SER A 173 18.36 -0.44 -9.25
CA SER A 173 17.14 0.08 -8.64
C SER A 173 16.08 -1.01 -8.65
N LEU A 174 15.48 -1.25 -7.50
CA LEU A 174 14.28 -2.07 -7.41
C LEU A 174 13.08 -1.17 -7.73
N VAL A 175 12.39 -1.49 -8.82
CA VAL A 175 11.31 -0.68 -9.40
C VAL A 175 10.01 -1.47 -9.36
N LEU A 176 8.90 -0.77 -9.11
CA LEU A 176 7.55 -1.33 -9.24
C LEU A 176 7.14 -1.42 -10.71
N ASP A 177 6.92 -2.63 -11.21
CA ASP A 177 6.69 -2.86 -12.64
C ASP A 177 5.20 -2.93 -13.00
N ALA A 178 4.40 -3.68 -12.25
CA ALA A 178 3.00 -3.90 -12.60
C ALA A 178 2.13 -4.17 -11.37
N LEU A 179 0.84 -3.86 -11.46
CA LEU A 179 -0.20 -4.41 -10.57
C LEU A 179 -0.86 -5.58 -11.30
N GLU A 180 -0.37 -6.78 -11.05
CA GLU A 180 -0.72 -8.01 -11.77
C GLU A 180 -2.10 -8.54 -11.38
N GLU A 181 -2.43 -8.51 -10.08
CA GLU A 181 -3.69 -9.00 -9.56
C GLU A 181 -4.19 -8.07 -8.45
N THR A 182 -5.49 -7.77 -8.46
CA THR A 182 -6.19 -7.10 -7.37
C THR A 182 -7.44 -7.89 -7.02
N ARG A 183 -7.44 -8.49 -5.83
CA ARG A 183 -8.58 -9.24 -5.30
C ARG A 183 -9.21 -8.44 -4.17
N VAL A 184 -10.51 -8.18 -4.31
CA VAL A 184 -11.31 -7.45 -3.35
C VAL A 184 -12.49 -8.31 -2.95
N ARG A 185 -12.73 -8.47 -1.65
CA ARG A 185 -13.86 -9.23 -1.10
C ARG A 185 -14.43 -8.52 0.11
N LEU A 186 -15.69 -8.82 0.44
CA LEU A 186 -16.27 -8.43 1.71
C LEU A 186 -16.16 -9.63 2.66
N PRO A 187 -15.32 -9.59 3.70
CA PRO A 187 -15.09 -10.74 4.57
C PRO A 187 -16.34 -11.14 5.38
N TRP A 188 -17.26 -10.19 5.53
CA TRP A 188 -18.50 -10.34 6.28
C TRP A 188 -19.67 -9.86 5.42
N ARG A 189 -20.90 -10.22 5.81
CA ARG A 189 -22.13 -9.72 5.16
C ARG A 189 -22.44 -8.25 5.51
N ARG A 190 -21.42 -7.42 5.61
CA ARG A 190 -21.48 -5.98 5.92
C ARG A 190 -20.39 -5.25 5.16
N MET A 191 -20.54 -3.93 5.04
CA MET A 191 -19.58 -3.09 4.31
C MET A 191 -18.59 -2.36 5.23
N PHE A 192 -18.38 -2.84 6.46
CA PHE A 192 -17.48 -2.15 7.39
C PHE A 192 -16.01 -2.44 7.10
N GLU A 193 -15.70 -3.68 6.73
CA GLU A 193 -14.36 -4.13 6.34
C GLU A 193 -14.33 -4.55 4.88
N VAL A 194 -13.12 -4.50 4.29
CA VAL A 194 -12.80 -5.08 2.99
C VAL A 194 -11.57 -5.96 3.16
N ASP A 195 -11.53 -7.07 2.42
CA ASP A 195 -10.36 -7.93 2.30
C ASP A 195 -9.69 -7.62 0.96
N LEU A 196 -8.39 -7.31 1.01
CA LEU A 196 -7.58 -6.86 -0.11
C LEU A 196 -6.37 -7.78 -0.25
N ASP A 197 -6.16 -8.30 -1.45
CA ASP A 197 -4.99 -9.10 -1.81
C ASP A 197 -4.45 -8.60 -3.15
N PHE A 198 -3.20 -8.15 -3.14
CA PHE A 198 -2.53 -7.55 -4.29
C PHE A 198 -1.35 -8.40 -4.71
N LYS A 199 -1.18 -8.58 -6.02
CA LYS A 199 0.08 -9.04 -6.59
C LYS A 199 0.62 -7.97 -7.50
N PHE A 200 1.89 -7.65 -7.31
CA PHE A 200 2.59 -6.69 -8.13
C PHE A 200 3.96 -7.19 -8.54
N GLY A 201 4.37 -6.85 -9.75
CA GLY A 201 5.68 -7.10 -10.29
C GLY A 201 6.71 -6.14 -9.68
N MET A 202 7.89 -6.65 -9.37
CA MET A 202 9.05 -5.84 -9.00
C MET A 202 10.24 -6.29 -9.83
N GLU A 203 10.96 -5.34 -10.40
CA GLU A 203 12.10 -5.60 -11.26
C GLU A 203 13.35 -4.93 -10.72
N LEU A 204 14.49 -5.61 -10.86
CA LEU A 204 15.80 -5.06 -10.55
C LEU A 204 16.41 -4.51 -11.85
N VAL A 205 16.50 -3.19 -11.94
CA VAL A 205 16.98 -2.49 -13.14
C VAL A 205 18.38 -1.91 -12.87
N PRO A 206 19.40 -2.14 -13.72
CA PRO A 206 20.70 -1.51 -13.58
C PRO A 206 20.61 0.02 -13.68
N ALA A 207 21.36 0.76 -12.86
CA ALA A 207 21.39 2.22 -12.93
C ALA A 207 22.01 2.69 -14.26
N GLY A 208 21.22 3.35 -15.12
CA GLY A 208 21.68 3.93 -16.39
C GLY A 208 20.91 3.49 -17.65
N GLN A 209 19.78 2.78 -17.50
CA GLN A 209 18.81 2.55 -18.59
C GLN A 209 17.53 3.35 -18.37
#